data_AF-A0AB73KLL9-F1
#
_entry.id   AF-A0AB73KLL9-F1
#
_cell.length_a   1.000
_cell.length_b   1.000
_cell.length_c   1.000
_cell.angle_alpha   90.00
_cell.angle_beta   90.00
_cell.angle_gamma   90.00
#
_symmetry.space_group_name_H-M   'P 1'
#
loop_
_entity.id
_entity.type
_entity.pdbx_description
1 polymer ?
#
loop_
_entity_poly.entity_id
_entity_poly.type
_entity_poly.pdbx_seq_one_letter_code
_entity_poly.pdbx_strand_id
1 'polypeptide(L)' 'AAALAAADPALALSALLAAVRDPHADVRKAVVLALLPHGGGPGPVLAALAAAADDTDADVRAYARRATGAAV' A
#
# COMPACT_ATOMS: atom_id res chain seq x y z
N ALA A 1 -4.50 16.00 -3.83
CA ALA A 1 -4.43 14.80 -2.97
C ALA A 1 -5.39 14.82 -1.76
N ALA A 2 -6.25 15.84 -1.58
CA ALA A 2 -7.18 15.93 -0.44
C ALA A 2 -8.45 15.07 -0.55
N ALA A 3 -8.71 14.44 -1.70
CA ALA A 3 -9.97 13.74 -1.96
C ALA A 3 -10.08 12.37 -1.25
N LEU A 4 -8.97 11.74 -0.84
CA LEU A 4 -9.02 10.47 -0.09
C LEU A 4 -9.32 10.65 1.40
N ALA A 5 -9.18 11.87 1.95
CA ALA A 5 -9.32 12.09 3.39
C ALA A 5 -10.78 12.12 3.89
N ALA A 6 -11.76 12.23 2.98
CA ALA A 6 -13.19 12.28 3.30
C ALA A 6 -13.95 10.99 2.94
N ALA A 7 -13.29 9.98 2.37
CA ALA A 7 -13.90 8.70 2.06
C ALA A 7 -14.03 7.85 3.34
N ASP A 8 -15.12 7.09 3.43
CA ASP A 8 -15.25 6.04 4.45
C ASP A 8 -13.95 5.21 4.49
N PRO A 9 -13.32 5.02 5.67
CA PRO A 9 -12.05 4.30 5.78
C PRO A 9 -12.06 2.92 5.11
N ALA A 10 -13.21 2.22 5.12
CA ALA A 10 -13.36 0.92 4.47
C ALA A 10 -13.42 1.03 2.93
N LEU A 11 -14.08 2.07 2.41
CA LEU A 11 -14.08 2.36 0.97
C LEU A 11 -12.70 2.80 0.48
N ALA A 12 -12.01 3.63 1.27
CA ALA A 12 -10.64 4.04 0.98
C ALA A 12 -9.70 2.83 0.93
N LEU A 13 -9.81 1.91 1.91
CA LEU A 13 -8.99 0.70 1.94
C LEU A 13 -9.24 -0.20 0.72
N SER A 14 -10.51 -0.38 0.36
CA SER A 14 -10.89 -1.19 -0.81
C SER A 14 -10.33 -0.61 -2.10
N ALA A 15 -10.41 0.72 -2.28
CA ALA A 15 -9.84 1.41 -3.44
C ALA A 15 -8.31 1.30 -3.49
N LEU A 16 -7.63 1.42 -2.35
CA LEU A 16 -6.18 1.26 -2.27
C LEU A 16 -5.76 -0.17 -2.64
N LEU A 17 -6.46 -1.19 -2.14
CA LEU A 17 -6.19 -2.59 -2.48
C LEU A 17 -6.34 -2.86 -3.98
N ALA A 18 -7.31 -2.23 -4.65
CA ALA A 18 -7.47 -2.34 -6.10
C ALA A 18 -6.30 -1.69 -6.87
N ALA A 19 -5.76 -0.59 -6.36
CA ALA A 19 -4.69 0.19 -7.00
C ALA A 19 -3.27 -0.40 -6.82
N VAL A 20 -3.11 -1.51 -6.08
CA VAL A 20 -1.82 -2.22 -5.92
C VAL A 20 -1.23 -2.68 -7.26
N ARG A 21 -2.06 -2.87 -8.29
CA ARG A 21 -1.65 -3.29 -9.64
C ARG A 21 -1.74 -2.18 -10.70
N ASP A 22 -1.82 -0.92 -10.27
CA ASP A 22 -1.87 0.20 -11.20
C ASP A 22 -0.63 0.20 -12.13
N PRO A 23 -0.79 0.46 -13.44
CA PRO A 23 0.35 0.47 -14.36
C PRO A 23 1.41 1.52 -14.00
N HIS A 24 1.04 2.60 -13.31
CA HIS A 24 1.95 3.67 -12.93
C HIS A 24 2.63 3.39 -11.59
N ALA A 25 3.97 3.36 -11.60
CA ALA A 25 4.77 3.10 -10.40
C ALA A 25 4.50 4.11 -9.27
N ASP A 26 4.26 5.39 -9.60
CA ASP A 26 3.94 6.41 -8.60
C ASP A 26 2.61 6.17 -7.88
N VAL A 27 1.61 5.61 -8.59
CA VAL A 27 0.32 5.24 -7.98
C VAL A 27 0.52 4.06 -7.04
N ARG A 28 1.24 3.01 -7.48
CA ARG A 28 1.55 1.86 -6.63
C ARG A 28 2.36 2.27 -5.38
N LYS A 29 3.32 3.18 -5.54
CA LYS A 29 4.08 3.77 -4.42
C LYS A 29 3.16 4.50 -3.44
N ALA A 30 2.25 5.33 -3.94
CA ALA A 30 1.27 6.03 -3.11
C ALA A 30 0.37 5.05 -2.34
N VAL A 31 -0.02 3.94 -2.96
CA VAL A 31 -0.78 2.86 -2.31
C VAL A 31 0.02 2.26 -1.15
N VAL A 32 1.27 1.85 -1.38
CA VAL A 32 2.13 1.29 -0.31
C VAL A 32 2.27 2.28 0.85
N LEU A 33 2.50 3.56 0.55
CA LEU A 33 2.60 4.60 1.58
C LEU A 33 1.30 4.80 2.36
N ALA A 34 0.14 4.70 1.70
CA ALA A 34 -1.16 4.80 2.35
C ALA A 34 -1.51 3.55 3.18
N LEU A 35 -0.98 2.37 2.82
CA LEU A 35 -1.19 1.11 3.55
C LEU A 35 -0.24 0.94 4.75
N LEU A 36 0.88 1.67 4.81
CA LEU A 36 1.86 1.61 5.91
C LEU A 36 1.24 1.72 7.31
N PRO A 37 0.35 2.69 7.62
CA PRO A 37 -0.29 2.79 8.93
C PRO A 37 -1.17 1.58 9.29
N HIS A 38 -1.55 0.79 8.30
CA HIS A 38 -2.38 -0.41 8.42
C HIS A 38 -1.54 -1.70 8.36
N GLY A 39 -0.22 -1.63 8.51
CA GLY A 39 0.71 -2.77 8.43
C GLY A 39 0.52 -3.85 9.51
N GLY A 40 -0.28 -3.62 10.55
CA GLY A 40 -0.77 -4.64 11.50
C GLY A 40 -2.26 -4.98 11.32
N GLY A 41 -2.84 -4.52 10.21
CA GLY A 41 -4.26 -4.59 9.90
C GLY A 41 -4.68 -5.92 9.26
N PRO A 42 -5.81 -5.93 8.55
CA PRO A 42 -6.42 -7.16 8.04
C PRO A 42 -5.55 -7.81 6.95
N GLY A 43 -5.68 -9.14 6.81
CA GLY A 43 -4.90 -9.96 5.88
C GLY A 43 -4.73 -9.41 4.45
N PRO A 44 -5.75 -8.80 3.82
CA PRO A 44 -5.60 -8.19 2.49
C PRO A 44 -4.55 -7.07 2.43
N VAL A 45 -4.37 -6.30 3.51
CA VAL A 45 -3.35 -5.25 3.58
C VAL A 45 -1.96 -5.85 3.64
N LEU A 46 -1.78 -6.89 4.47
CA LEU A 46 -0.52 -7.62 4.56
C LEU A 46 -0.16 -8.27 3.22
N ALA A 47 -1.14 -8.86 2.54
CA ALA A 47 -0.94 -9.45 1.21
C ALA A 47 -0.56 -8.40 0.15
N ALA A 48 -1.18 -7.21 0.18
CA ALA A 48 -0.84 -6.10 -0.70
C ALA A 48 0.59 -5.59 -0.45
N LEU A 49 0.98 -5.41 0.81
CA LEU A 49 2.33 -4.99 1.18
C LEU A 49 3.37 -6.05 0.81
N ALA A 50 3.06 -7.33 0.98
CA ALA A 50 3.92 -8.43 0.55
C ALA A 50 4.11 -8.45 -0.97
N ALA A 51 3.04 -8.30 -1.75
CA ALA A 51 3.13 -8.23 -3.21
C ALA A 51 3.98 -7.04 -3.68
N ALA A 52 3.86 -5.89 -3.00
CA ALA A 52 4.66 -4.71 -3.30
C ALA A 52 6.16 -4.88 -2.98
N ALA A 53 6.54 -5.84 -2.12
CA ALA A 53 7.95 -6.13 -1.84
C ALA A 53 8.68 -6.76 -3.04
N ASP A 54 7.92 -7.32 -4.00
CA ASP A 54 8.37 -7.91 -5.26
C ASP A 54 8.03 -7.04 -6.50
N ASP A 55 7.62 -5.78 -6.30
CA ASP A 55 7.27 -4.88 -7.40
C ASP A 55 8.45 -4.66 -8.36
N THR A 56 8.15 -4.42 -9.63
CA THR A 56 9.17 -4.06 -10.64
C THR A 56 9.92 -2.76 -10.33
N ASP A 57 9.25 -1.81 -9.67
CA ASP A 57 9.81 -0.51 -9.30
C ASP A 57 10.60 -0.59 -7.98
N ALA A 58 11.80 0.00 -7.98
CA ALA A 58 12.71 -0.09 -6.83
C ALA A 58 12.21 0.69 -5.60
N ASP A 59 11.55 1.84 -5.80
CA ASP A 59 11.02 2.64 -4.69
C ASP A 59 9.85 1.93 -4.04
N VAL A 60 8.95 1.35 -4.85
CA VAL A 60 7.81 0.56 -4.35
C VAL A 60 8.32 -0.58 -3.46
N ARG A 61 9.32 -1.36 -3.91
CA ARG A 61 9.94 -2.42 -3.09
C ARG A 61 10.56 -1.90 -1.80
N ALA A 62 11.26 -0.76 -1.86
CA ALA A 62 11.92 -0.18 -0.70
C ALA A 62 10.90 0.23 0.38
N TYR A 63 9.81 0.88 0.00
CA TYR A 63 8.74 1.25 0.93
C TYR A 63 7.98 0.04 1.47
N ALA A 64 7.72 -0.97 0.65
CA ALA A 64 7.06 -2.19 1.08
C ALA A 64 7.88 -2.94 2.16
N ARG A 65 9.20 -3.06 1.96
CA ARG A 65 10.11 -3.66 2.95
C ARG A 65 10.18 -2.87 4.25
N ARG A 66 10.08 -1.54 4.19
CA ARG A 66 9.98 -0.71 5.39
C ARG A 66 8.69 -0.99 6.17
N ALA A 67 7.60 -1.32 5.47
CA ALA A 67 6.32 -1.67 6.09
C ALA A 67 6.39 -2.99 6.86
N THR A 68 7.07 -4.00 6.31
CA THR A 68 7.16 -5.35 6.89
C THR A 68 8.35 -5.52 7.83
N GLY A 69 9.41 -4.72 7.69
CA GLY A 69 10.64 -4.78 8.48
C GLY A 69 10.62 -3.95 9.77
N ALA A 70 9.55 -3.19 10.03
CA ALA A 70 9.36 -2.50 11.31
C ALA A 70 8.93 -3.43 12.46
N ALA A 71 8.79 -4.74 12.19
CA ALA A 71 8.58 -5.77 13.18
C ALA A 71 9.89 -6.55 13.43
N VAL A 72 10.81 -5.93 14.17
CA VAL A 72 11.87 -6.58 14.95
C VAL A 72 12.02 -5.87 16.27
#